data_AF-C1N0H7-F1
#
_entry.id   AF-C1N0H7-F1
#
_cell.length_a   1.000
_cell.length_b   1.000
_cell.length_c   1.000
_cell.angle_alpha   90.00
_cell.angle_beta   90.00
_cell.angle_gamma   90.00
#
_symmetry.space_group_name_H-M   'P 1'
#
loop_
_entity.id
_entity.type
_entity.pdbx_description
1 polymer ?
#
loop_
_entity_poly.entity_id
_entity_poly.type
_entity_poly.pdbx_seq_one_letter_code
_entity_poly.pdbx_strand_id
1 'polypeptide(L)'
;MATRARIQPSRVMTPRAPARVSRVSGRSATVLVRAAEKGIAGDGRVKMCNSKDAFEAACNAAGDNLVAVQISTKTCGPCKVVYPHFAKLSEELADVTFCKIMGDHDADTRALMKEWGVRVVPLFMTFRNGEKVEEWSGAKPDVLREKVLAACTDAEKASVVNA
;
A
#
# COMPACT_ATOMS: atom_id res chain seq x y z
N MET A 1 22.37 -62.92 -44.48
CA MET A 1 22.15 -61.86 -45.50
C MET A 1 20.65 -61.65 -45.64
N ALA A 2 20.23 -60.38 -45.80
CA ALA A 2 18.86 -59.92 -46.04
C ALA A 2 17.95 -59.93 -44.78
N THR A 3 17.13 -58.93 -44.44
CA THR A 3 16.86 -57.60 -45.03
C THR A 3 15.91 -56.85 -44.08
N ARG A 4 16.01 -55.51 -44.12
CA ARG A 4 14.91 -54.52 -44.01
C ARG A 4 14.18 -54.29 -42.68
N ALA A 5 14.30 -53.02 -42.30
CA ALA A 5 13.43 -52.21 -41.46
C ALA A 5 11.91 -52.37 -41.72
N ARG A 6 11.15 -52.28 -40.62
CA ARG A 6 9.79 -51.70 -40.48
C ARG A 6 9.76 -51.03 -39.11
N ILE A 7 9.89 -49.70 -38.99
CA ILE A 7 8.81 -48.72 -39.14
C ILE A 7 7.51 -49.24 -38.51
N GLN A 8 7.36 -48.98 -37.21
CA GLN A 8 6.08 -49.08 -36.50
C GLN A 8 5.31 -47.76 -36.68
N PRO A 9 4.00 -47.80 -36.99
CA PRO A 9 3.20 -46.64 -37.36
C PRO A 9 2.60 -45.91 -36.14
N SER A 10 2.50 -44.58 -36.30
CA SER A 10 1.44 -43.70 -35.78
C SER A 10 0.83 -44.02 -34.41
N ARG A 11 1.32 -43.35 -33.35
CA ARG A 11 0.47 -43.09 -32.16
C ARG A 11 -0.16 -41.72 -32.30
N VAL A 12 -1.42 -41.75 -32.72
CA VAL A 12 -2.31 -40.62 -32.90
C VAL A 12 -2.51 -39.87 -31.57
N MET A 13 -2.22 -38.57 -31.62
CA MET A 13 -3.02 -37.45 -31.13
C MET A 13 -4.19 -37.77 -30.17
N THR A 14 -4.12 -37.26 -28.94
CA THR A 14 -5.32 -36.90 -28.16
C THR A 14 -5.25 -35.40 -27.85
N PRO A 15 -6.15 -34.57 -28.38
CA PRO A 15 -6.26 -33.19 -27.92
C PRO A 15 -6.78 -33.18 -26.49
N ARG A 16 -6.02 -32.53 -25.61
CA ARG A 16 -6.42 -32.23 -24.24
C ARG A 16 -7.66 -31.34 -24.29
N ALA A 17 -8.76 -31.84 -23.74
CA ALA A 17 -10.05 -31.16 -23.69
C ALA A 17 -9.93 -29.74 -23.11
N PRO A 18 -10.62 -28.73 -23.68
CA PRO A 18 -10.75 -27.44 -23.02
C PRO A 18 -11.73 -27.56 -21.85
N ALA A 19 -11.26 -27.19 -20.66
CA ALA A 19 -12.09 -27.01 -19.49
C ALA A 19 -13.19 -25.98 -19.80
N ARG A 20 -14.43 -26.45 -19.81
CA ARG A 20 -15.64 -25.63 -19.79
C ARG A 20 -15.69 -24.91 -18.44
N VAL A 21 -15.52 -23.60 -18.43
CA VAL A 21 -15.87 -22.77 -17.27
C VAL A 21 -16.74 -21.58 -17.69
N SER A 22 -17.68 -21.31 -16.82
CA SER A 22 -18.95 -20.63 -17.04
C SER A 22 -18.83 -19.16 -17.46
N ARG A 23 -19.74 -18.73 -18.33
CA ARG A 23 -20.06 -17.31 -18.53
C ARG A 23 -20.64 -16.78 -17.23
N VAL A 24 -19.99 -15.80 -16.60
CA VAL A 24 -20.65 -14.94 -15.63
C VAL A 24 -20.98 -13.62 -16.33
N SER A 25 -22.28 -13.33 -16.42
CA SER A 25 -22.78 -12.02 -16.83
C SER A 25 -22.48 -10.99 -15.74
N GLY A 26 -22.34 -9.74 -16.15
CA GLY A 26 -21.79 -8.63 -15.39
C GLY A 26 -22.34 -8.41 -13.98
N ARG A 27 -21.41 -7.95 -13.14
CA ARG A 27 -21.61 -6.95 -12.10
C ARG A 27 -20.36 -6.07 -12.05
N SER A 28 -20.61 -4.77 -12.00
CA SER A 28 -19.72 -3.62 -12.13
C SER A 28 -18.26 -3.78 -11.67
N ALA A 29 -17.39 -3.37 -12.60
CA ALA A 29 -16.15 -2.59 -12.45
C ALA A 29 -15.27 -2.87 -11.22
N THR A 30 -14.19 -3.65 -11.37
CA THR A 30 -12.78 -3.18 -11.42
C THR A 30 -12.46 -2.19 -10.28
N VAL A 31 -11.63 -2.48 -9.27
CA VAL A 31 -10.29 -3.08 -9.35
C VAL A 31 -9.93 -3.79 -8.03
N LEU A 32 -9.70 -5.10 -8.05
CA LEU A 32 -8.90 -5.76 -7.00
C LEU A 32 -7.42 -5.59 -7.36
N VAL A 33 -6.81 -4.47 -6.95
CA VAL A 33 -5.35 -4.32 -7.06
C VAL A 33 -4.70 -5.18 -5.98
N ARG A 34 -4.38 -6.43 -6.31
CA ARG A 34 -3.31 -7.17 -5.63
C ARG A 34 -1.96 -6.59 -6.08
N ALA A 35 -1.59 -5.43 -5.57
CA ALA A 35 -0.22 -4.94 -5.59
C ALA A 35 0.39 -5.22 -4.22
N ALA A 36 0.85 -6.46 -4.05
CA ALA A 36 1.81 -6.79 -3.01
C ALA A 36 3.20 -6.46 -3.56
N GLU A 37 3.60 -5.19 -3.45
CA GLU A 37 5.02 -4.86 -3.50
C GLU A 37 5.60 -5.13 -2.11
N LYS A 38 6.67 -5.92 -2.08
CA LYS A 38 7.25 -6.54 -0.88
C LYS A 38 7.45 -5.52 0.25
N GLY A 39 6.55 -5.58 1.24
CA GLY A 39 6.83 -5.05 2.58
C GLY A 39 8.00 -5.81 3.22
N ILE A 40 8.73 -5.13 4.10
CA ILE A 40 9.81 -5.75 4.86
C ILE A 40 9.15 -6.75 5.81
N ALA A 41 9.80 -7.91 6.04
CA ALA A 41 9.25 -8.97 6.86
C ALA A 41 8.94 -8.47 8.29
N GLY A 42 7.65 -8.32 8.62
CA GLY A 42 7.18 -7.83 9.93
C GLY A 42 6.24 -6.60 9.92
N ASP A 43 5.83 -6.11 8.75
CA ASP A 43 5.20 -4.79 8.58
C ASP A 43 3.65 -4.75 8.58
N GLY A 44 2.94 -5.86 8.77
CA GLY A 44 1.47 -5.89 8.68
C GLY A 44 0.96 -5.56 7.26
N ARG A 45 -0.09 -4.74 7.12
CA ARG A 45 -0.64 -4.25 5.83
C ARG A 45 -0.08 -2.90 5.39
N VAL A 46 1.03 -2.46 5.97
CA VAL A 46 1.64 -1.17 5.66
C VAL A 46 2.38 -1.22 4.32
N LYS A 47 2.03 -0.33 3.39
CA LYS A 47 2.70 -0.16 2.09
C LYS A 47 3.91 0.76 2.23
N MET A 48 5.05 0.37 1.67
CA MET A 48 6.22 1.26 1.63
C MET A 48 6.16 2.13 0.38
N CYS A 49 6.15 3.45 0.56
CA CYS A 49 6.17 4.45 -0.50
C CYS A 49 7.47 5.25 -0.39
N ASN A 50 8.44 5.01 -1.26
CA ASN A 50 9.73 5.71 -1.26
C ASN A 50 9.82 6.79 -2.36
N SER A 51 8.69 7.19 -2.93
CA SER A 51 8.63 8.26 -3.93
C SER A 51 7.25 8.90 -3.92
N LYS A 52 7.15 10.09 -4.51
CA LYS A 52 5.87 10.79 -4.71
C LYS A 52 4.93 9.97 -5.58
N ASP A 53 5.43 9.43 -6.70
CA ASP A 53 4.65 8.57 -7.59
C ASP A 53 4.11 7.32 -6.88
N ALA A 54 4.92 6.69 -6.01
CA ALA A 54 4.46 5.53 -5.24
C ALA A 54 3.37 5.90 -4.22
N PHE A 55 3.47 7.10 -3.64
CA PHE A 55 2.42 7.63 -2.76
C PHE A 55 1.14 7.96 -3.54
N GLU A 56 1.25 8.65 -4.67
CA GLU A 56 0.10 8.97 -5.54
C GLU A 56 -0.58 7.71 -6.07
N ALA A 57 0.19 6.70 -6.48
CA ALA A 57 -0.33 5.39 -6.84
C ALA A 57 -1.07 4.72 -5.68
N ALA A 58 -0.56 4.84 -4.44
CA ALA A 58 -1.24 4.31 -3.26
C ALA A 58 -2.54 5.06 -2.95
N CYS A 59 -2.57 6.39 -3.10
CA CYS A 59 -3.77 7.20 -2.97
C CYS A 59 -4.81 6.86 -4.05
N ASN A 60 -4.38 6.74 -5.31
CA ASN A 60 -5.26 6.35 -6.41
C ASN A 60 -5.82 4.94 -6.21
N ALA A 61 -5.02 4.01 -5.68
CA ALA A 61 -5.47 2.67 -5.34
C ALA A 61 -6.42 2.63 -4.13
N ALA A 62 -6.29 3.60 -3.21
CA ALA A 62 -7.17 3.73 -2.06
C ALA A 62 -8.52 4.36 -2.44
N GLY A 63 -8.55 5.27 -3.41
CA GLY A 63 -9.77 5.95 -3.88
C GLY A 63 -10.38 6.80 -2.76
N ASP A 64 -11.61 6.48 -2.37
CA ASP A 64 -12.36 7.18 -1.31
C ASP A 64 -11.91 6.81 0.12
N ASN A 65 -11.04 5.79 0.26
CA ASN A 65 -10.56 5.32 1.55
C ASN A 65 -9.56 6.32 2.17
N LEU A 66 -9.51 6.34 3.50
CA LEU A 66 -8.52 7.12 4.23
C LEU A 66 -7.13 6.51 4.00
N VAL A 67 -6.13 7.35 3.75
CA VAL A 67 -4.72 6.96 3.60
C VAL A 67 -3.93 7.56 4.75
N ALA A 68 -3.42 6.73 5.65
CA ALA A 68 -2.56 7.15 6.75
C ALA A 68 -1.09 6.96 6.35
N VAL A 69 -0.32 8.03 6.33
CA VAL A 69 1.11 8.04 5.97
C VAL A 69 1.95 8.25 7.22
N GLN A 70 2.85 7.32 7.50
CA GLN A 70 3.91 7.49 8.49
C GLN A 70 5.23 7.82 7.81
N ILE A 71 5.82 8.92 8.23
CA ILE A 71 7.13 9.36 7.77
C ILE A 71 8.17 8.97 8.82
N SER A 72 9.18 8.23 8.38
CA SER A 72 10.27 7.71 9.22
C SER A 72 11.63 7.92 8.56
N THR A 73 12.70 7.86 9.35
CA THR A 73 14.10 7.86 8.88
C THR A 73 14.84 6.63 9.40
N LYS A 74 15.99 6.27 8.82
CA LYS A 74 16.81 5.10 9.22
C LYS A 74 17.32 5.24 10.66
N THR A 75 17.67 6.45 11.08
CA THR A 75 18.26 6.74 12.40
C THR A 75 17.26 7.37 13.37
N CYS A 76 16.02 6.85 13.41
CA CYS A 76 14.99 7.35 14.32
C CYS A 76 14.67 6.31 15.41
N GLY A 77 15.23 6.49 16.60
CA GLY A 77 14.91 5.70 17.80
C GLY A 77 13.40 5.66 18.13
N PRO A 78 12.71 6.80 18.27
CA PRO A 78 11.28 6.81 18.61
C PRO A 78 10.38 6.22 17.51
N CYS A 79 10.80 6.25 16.25
CA CYS A 79 10.05 5.66 15.14
C CYS A 79 9.93 4.14 15.29
N LYS A 80 10.96 3.46 15.81
CA LYS A 80 10.94 2.01 16.05
C LYS A 80 9.92 1.60 17.12
N VAL A 81 9.66 2.49 18.08
CA VAL A 81 8.69 2.24 19.16
C VAL A 81 7.26 2.35 18.66
N VAL A 82 6.95 3.40 17.88
CA VAL A 82 5.58 3.64 17.39
C VAL A 82 5.21 2.74 16.20
N TYR A 83 6.19 2.28 15.43
CA TYR A 83 5.98 1.44 14.24
C TYR A 83 5.15 0.16 14.47
N PRO A 84 5.42 -0.70 15.47
CA PRO A 84 4.61 -1.89 15.70
C PRO A 84 3.15 -1.55 16.06
N HIS A 85 2.88 -0.39 16.66
CA HIS A 85 1.51 0.07 16.88
C HIS A 85 0.83 0.49 15.58
N PHE A 86 1.56 1.19 14.70
CA PHE A 86 1.07 1.53 13.36
C PHE A 86 0.76 0.29 12.53
N ALA A 87 1.64 -0.71 12.54
CA ALA A 87 1.42 -1.98 11.85
C ALA A 87 0.18 -2.72 12.39
N LYS A 88 -0.01 -2.78 13.72
CA LYS A 88 -1.22 -3.37 14.33
C LYS A 88 -2.50 -2.63 13.91
N LEU A 89 -2.48 -1.30 13.89
CA LEU A 89 -3.62 -0.52 13.42
C LEU A 89 -3.96 -0.81 11.95
N SER A 90 -2.95 -1.08 11.12
CA SER A 90 -3.17 -1.51 9.73
C SER A 90 -3.85 -2.87 9.58
N GLU A 91 -3.74 -3.72 10.61
CA GLU A 91 -4.41 -5.02 10.64
C GLU A 91 -5.85 -4.89 11.16
N GLU A 92 -6.07 -4.02 12.15
CA GLU A 92 -7.39 -3.70 12.73
C GLU A 92 -8.27 -2.90 11.76
N LEU A 93 -7.71 -1.92 11.04
CA LEU A 93 -8.43 -1.01 10.17
C LEU A 93 -8.18 -1.35 8.70
N ALA A 94 -9.01 -2.25 8.16
CA ALA A 94 -8.93 -2.68 6.76
C ALA A 94 -9.41 -1.60 5.76
N ASP A 95 -10.22 -0.65 6.22
CA ASP A 95 -10.77 0.45 5.41
C ASP A 95 -9.79 1.63 5.27
N VAL A 96 -8.66 1.58 5.96
CA VAL A 96 -7.61 2.60 5.91
C VAL A 96 -6.39 2.01 5.23
N THR A 97 -5.85 2.72 4.24
CA THR A 97 -4.59 2.36 3.61
C THR A 97 -3.44 2.95 4.40
N PHE A 98 -2.61 2.10 5.00
CA PHE A 98 -1.43 2.54 5.73
C PHE A 98 -0.23 2.56 4.79
N CYS A 99 0.45 3.71 4.74
CA CYS A 99 1.65 3.93 3.95
C CYS A 99 2.79 4.36 4.87
N LYS A 100 4.00 3.97 4.52
CA LYS A 100 5.23 4.38 5.21
C LYS A 100 6.18 4.99 4.21
N ILE A 101 6.73 6.15 4.53
CA ILE A 101 7.73 6.84 3.72
C ILE A 101 9.03 6.92 4.49
N MET A 102 10.12 6.48 3.86
CA MET A 102 11.47 6.67 4.37
C MET A 102 12.04 7.98 3.84
N GLY A 103 12.00 9.04 4.66
CA GLY A 103 12.43 10.38 4.26
C GLY A 103 13.93 10.54 4.02
N ASP A 104 14.75 9.56 4.41
CA ASP A 104 16.21 9.51 4.19
C ASP A 104 16.65 8.36 3.28
N HIS A 105 15.70 7.80 2.51
CA HIS A 105 16.01 6.72 1.56
C HIS A 105 16.78 7.27 0.36
N ASP A 106 16.18 8.22 -0.37
CA ASP A 106 16.70 8.79 -1.62
C ASP A 106 16.68 10.33 -1.62
N ALA A 107 17.27 10.95 -2.65
CA ALA A 107 17.20 12.39 -2.85
C ALA A 107 15.75 12.86 -3.08
N ASP A 108 14.96 12.08 -3.82
CA ASP A 108 13.55 12.39 -4.11
C ASP A 108 12.69 12.39 -2.85
N THR A 109 12.88 11.41 -1.96
CA THR A 109 12.19 11.39 -0.65
C THR A 109 12.56 12.61 0.21
N ARG A 110 13.81 13.05 0.16
CA ARG A 110 14.27 14.24 0.89
C ARG A 110 13.67 15.52 0.32
N ALA A 111 13.52 15.60 -1.00
CA ALA A 111 12.84 16.71 -1.66
C ALA A 111 11.35 16.74 -1.27
N LEU A 112 10.67 15.59 -1.28
CA LEU A 112 9.26 15.46 -0.86
C LEU A 112 9.06 15.90 0.59
N MET A 113 9.95 15.49 1.50
CA MET A 113 9.94 15.91 2.91
C MET A 113 10.04 17.42 3.06
N LYS A 114 10.86 18.06 2.22
CA LYS A 114 11.03 19.51 2.21
C LYS A 114 9.79 20.21 1.64
N GLU A 115 9.19 19.68 0.58
CA GLU A 115 7.94 20.17 -0.02
C GLU A 115 6.78 20.10 0.99
N TRP A 116 6.69 19.01 1.74
CA TRP A 116 5.68 18.81 2.79
C TRP A 116 6.03 19.49 4.13
N GLY A 117 7.15 20.20 4.22
CA GLY A 117 7.54 20.95 5.42
C GLY A 117 7.86 20.07 6.64
N VAL A 118 8.28 18.82 6.44
CA VAL A 118 8.53 17.87 7.53
C VAL A 118 9.80 18.25 8.28
N ARG A 119 9.63 18.81 9.48
CA ARG A 119 10.74 19.22 10.37
C ARG A 119 11.07 18.21 11.47
N VAL A 120 10.10 17.39 11.88
CA VAL A 120 10.21 16.46 13.00
C VAL A 120 9.74 15.09 12.55
N VAL A 121 10.49 14.04 12.91
CA VAL A 121 10.10 12.64 12.69
C VAL A 121 10.04 11.90 14.04
N PRO A 122 9.08 10.99 14.26
CA PRO A 122 8.04 10.54 13.33
C PRO A 122 6.95 11.59 13.10
N LEU A 123 6.54 11.73 11.85
CA LEU A 123 5.39 12.54 11.44
C LEU A 123 4.34 11.62 10.82
N PHE A 124 3.08 11.89 11.14
CA PHE A 124 1.94 11.20 10.59
C PHE A 124 1.07 12.19 9.84
N MET A 125 0.59 11.78 8.68
CA MET A 125 -0.32 12.55 7.85
C MET A 125 -1.45 11.64 7.42
N THR A 126 -2.66 12.17 7.39
CA THR A 126 -3.83 11.46 6.88
C THR A 126 -4.33 12.17 5.64
N PHE A 127 -4.68 11.39 4.63
CA PHE A 127 -5.19 11.87 3.36
C PHE A 127 -6.52 11.18 3.06
N ARG A 128 -7.43 11.90 2.43
CA ARG A 128 -8.70 11.36 1.95
C ARG A 128 -8.98 11.98 0.60
N ASN A 129 -9.29 11.15 -0.40
CA ASN A 129 -9.53 11.62 -1.77
C ASN A 129 -8.38 12.51 -2.31
N GLY A 130 -7.13 12.22 -1.91
CA GLY A 130 -5.95 13.01 -2.28
C GLY A 130 -5.74 14.32 -1.49
N GLU A 131 -6.66 14.70 -0.60
CA GLU A 131 -6.53 15.90 0.24
C GLU A 131 -6.00 15.56 1.63
N LYS A 132 -5.15 16.42 2.19
CA LYS A 132 -4.58 16.25 3.54
C LYS A 132 -5.66 16.61 4.58
N VAL A 133 -6.04 15.66 5.42
CA VAL A 133 -7.06 15.83 6.46
C VAL A 133 -6.41 16.36 7.74
N GLU A 134 -5.43 15.63 8.27
CA GLU A 134 -4.76 15.96 9.51
C GLU A 134 -3.28 15.57 9.45
N GLU A 135 -2.43 16.37 10.08
CA GLU A 135 -1.02 16.06 10.31
C GLU A 135 -0.68 16.21 11.79
N TRP A 136 0.11 15.29 12.32
CA TRP A 136 0.61 15.38 13.68
C TRP A 136 1.96 14.70 13.81
N SER A 137 2.79 15.22 14.70
CA SER A 137 4.08 14.63 15.05
C SER A 137 4.04 14.01 16.43
N GLY A 138 4.88 13.00 16.66
CA GLY A 138 5.07 12.40 17.97
C GLY A 138 5.04 10.88 17.97
N ALA A 139 5.70 10.28 18.96
CA ALA A 139 5.87 8.83 19.07
C ALA A 139 4.95 8.18 20.13
N LYS A 140 3.79 8.79 20.39
CA LYS A 140 2.82 8.28 21.38
C LYS A 140 1.80 7.37 20.68
N PRO A 141 1.72 6.07 21.04
CA PRO A 141 0.81 5.13 20.38
C PRO A 141 -0.67 5.44 20.65
N ASP A 142 -1.01 5.97 21.82
CA ASP A 142 -2.39 6.34 22.18
C ASP A 142 -2.91 7.44 21.27
N VAL A 143 -2.10 8.50 21.07
CA VAL A 143 -2.43 9.62 20.18
C VAL A 143 -2.55 9.16 18.73
N LEU A 144 -1.65 8.27 18.28
CA LEU A 144 -1.73 7.69 16.94
C LEU A 144 -3.07 7.00 16.70
N ARG A 145 -3.50 6.13 17.64
CA ARG A 145 -4.78 5.43 17.51
C ARG A 145 -5.96 6.40 17.53
N GLU A 146 -5.97 7.32 18.48
CA GLU A 146 -7.04 8.31 18.63
C GLU A 146 -7.20 9.14 17.34
N LYS A 147 -6.09 9.63 16.79
CA LYS A 147 -6.09 10.47 15.59
C LYS A 147 -6.54 9.71 14.34
N VAL A 148 -6.07 8.49 14.15
CA VAL A 148 -6.50 7.66 13.02
C VAL A 148 -7.99 7.32 13.12
N LEU A 149 -8.48 6.97 14.31
CA LEU A 149 -9.92 6.70 14.51
C LEU A 149 -10.78 7.95 14.32
N ALA A 150 -10.32 9.10 14.81
CA ALA A 150 -10.98 10.38 14.59
C ALA A 150 -11.03 10.74 13.09
N ALA A 151 -9.94 10.52 12.36
CA ALA A 151 -9.89 10.76 10.91
C ALA A 151 -10.84 9.83 10.12
N CYS A 152 -11.12 8.63 10.64
CA CYS A 152 -12.16 7.76 10.08
C CYS A 152 -13.57 8.34 10.24
N THR A 153 -13.84 9.13 11.29
CA THR A 153 -15.16 9.72 11.57
C THR A 153 -15.34 11.13 10.97
N ASP A 154 -14.28 11.93 10.87
CA ASP A 154 -14.34 13.37 10.55
C ASP A 154 -14.31 13.68 9.03
N ALA A 155 -15.14 12.99 8.25
CA ALA A 155 -15.25 13.17 6.79
C ALA A 155 -15.47 14.60 6.29
N GLU A 156 -15.81 15.56 7.16
CA GLU A 156 -16.23 16.91 6.80
C GLU A 156 -15.17 18.01 6.95
N LYS A 157 -13.99 17.75 7.52
CA LYS A 157 -13.05 18.85 7.88
C LYS A 157 -11.76 18.95 7.07
N ALA A 158 -11.67 18.28 5.91
CA ALA A 158 -10.43 18.22 5.10
C ALA A 158 -10.07 19.51 4.33
N SER A 159 -10.83 20.60 4.43
CA SER A 159 -10.70 21.75 3.51
C SER A 159 -9.75 22.88 3.96
N VAL A 160 -8.95 22.74 5.01
CA VAL A 160 -8.15 23.88 5.53
C VAL A 160 -6.73 23.50 5.92
N VAL A 161 -5.91 22.98 5.00
CA VAL A 161 -4.44 22.95 5.19
C VAL A 161 -3.69 23.03 3.86
N ASN A 162 -3.79 24.17 3.17
CA ASN A 162 -2.72 24.68 2.30
C ASN A 162 -2.90 26.21 2.13
N ALA A 163 -2.27 26.97 3.02
CA ALA A 163 -1.99 28.40 2.88
C ALA A 163 -0.58 28.67 3.39
#